data_AF-A0AAW5EVS1-F1
#
_entry.id   AF-A0AAW5EVS1-F1
#
_cell.length_a   1.000
_cell.length_b   1.000
_cell.length_c   1.000
_cell.angle_alpha   90.00
_cell.angle_beta   90.00
_cell.angle_gamma   90.00
#
_symmetry.space_group_name_H-M   'P 1'
#
loop_
_entity.id
_entity.type
_entity.pdbx_description
1 polymer ?
#
loop_
_entity_poly.entity_id
_entity_poly.type
_entity_poly.pdbx_seq_one_letter_code
_entity_poly.pdbx_strand_id
1 'polypeptide(L)'
;SWSMRVKLIDGQGNFGSVDGDSPAAMRYTEARLAKAASFLLDDIDRDTVDFQPNYDESEQEPQILPAAFPNLLINGASGIAVGMATNIPPHNPGEIIDATLALIERPDMTLDDLLEYVPGPDFPTGGTILGRAGIRSAFE
;
A
#
# COMPACT_ATOMS: atom_id res chain seq x y z
N SER A 1 9.41 -9.85 2.67
CA SER A 1 8.49 -9.55 3.79
C SER A 1 7.33 -10.50 3.65
N TRP A 2 6.65 -10.93 4.71
CA TRP A 2 5.45 -11.75 4.58
C TRP A 2 4.15 -10.95 4.75
N SER A 3 4.21 -9.75 5.32
CA SER A 3 3.03 -8.93 5.65
C SER A 3 2.73 -7.82 4.63
N MET A 4 3.75 -7.16 4.09
CA MET A 4 3.62 -6.05 3.13
C MET A 4 4.32 -6.38 1.83
N ARG A 5 3.70 -6.05 0.69
CA ARG A 5 4.27 -6.28 -0.65
C ARG A 5 5.44 -5.35 -0.95
N VAL A 6 5.33 -4.08 -0.54
CA VAL A 6 6.41 -3.08 -0.55
C VAL A 6 6.61 -2.59 0.88
N LYS A 7 7.77 -2.89 1.47
CA LYS A 7 8.10 -2.46 2.83
C LYS A 7 8.26 -0.94 2.90
N LEU A 8 7.64 -0.32 3.89
CA LEU A 8 7.80 1.09 4.21
C LEU A 8 8.79 1.34 5.36
N ILE A 9 9.06 0.31 6.17
CA ILE A 9 9.98 0.37 7.31
C ILE A 9 11.12 -0.65 7.11
N ASP A 10 12.35 -0.18 7.31
CA ASP A 10 13.57 -0.99 7.39
C ASP A 10 13.94 -1.13 8.87
N GLY A 11 13.87 -2.36 9.38
CA GLY A 11 14.00 -2.66 10.80
C GLY A 11 15.23 -3.53 11.09
N GLN A 12 15.86 -3.29 12.23
CA GLN A 12 16.96 -4.08 12.78
C GLN A 12 16.58 -4.63 14.15
N GLY A 13 16.80 -5.94 14.35
CA GLY A 13 16.35 -6.68 15.54
C GLY A 13 15.30 -7.75 15.18
N ASN A 14 14.60 -8.27 16.19
CA ASN A 14 13.54 -9.27 15.98
C ASN A 14 12.18 -8.59 15.75
N PHE A 15 11.67 -8.66 14.51
CA PHE A 15 10.37 -8.13 14.08
C PHE A 15 9.29 -9.22 13.92
N GLY A 16 9.47 -10.36 14.58
CA GLY A 16 8.56 -11.51 14.49
C GLY A 16 8.87 -12.41 13.30
N SER A 17 8.02 -13.40 13.09
CA SER A 17 8.18 -14.42 12.05
C SER A 17 6.85 -14.77 11.37
N VAL A 18 6.95 -15.52 10.26
CA VAL A 18 5.77 -16.07 9.56
C VAL A 18 5.06 -17.15 10.39
N ASP A 19 5.77 -17.77 11.35
CA ASP A 19 5.24 -18.81 12.23
C ASP A 19 4.38 -18.25 13.38
N GLY A 20 4.25 -16.91 13.45
CA GLY A 20 3.43 -16.22 14.44
C GLY A 20 4.22 -15.76 15.68
N ASP A 21 5.54 -15.83 15.66
CA ASP A 21 6.36 -15.30 16.75
C ASP A 21 6.19 -13.79 16.86
N SER A 22 6.00 -13.31 18.10
CA SER A 22 5.91 -11.89 18.38
C SER A 22 7.28 -11.19 18.23
N PRO A 23 7.30 -9.90 17.85
CA PRO A 23 8.53 -9.12 17.84
C PRO A 23 9.11 -8.97 19.25
N ALA A 24 10.40 -8.63 19.33
CA ALA A 24 11.02 -8.26 20.59
C ALA A 24 10.42 -6.95 21.14
N ALA A 25 10.64 -6.68 22.42
CA ALA A 25 10.23 -5.42 23.04
C ALA A 25 10.88 -4.20 22.34
N MET A 26 10.17 -3.08 22.27
CA MET A 26 10.58 -1.87 21.53
C MET A 26 11.98 -1.34 21.86
N ARG A 27 12.49 -1.60 23.06
CA ARG A 27 13.84 -1.21 23.50
C ARG A 27 14.98 -2.04 22.87
N TYR A 28 14.64 -3.09 22.12
CA TYR A 28 15.59 -4.00 21.46
C TYR A 28 15.50 -3.95 19.94
N THR A 29 14.63 -3.10 19.38
CA THR A 29 14.43 -2.97 17.94
C THR A 29 14.74 -1.56 17.51
N GLU A 30 15.40 -1.43 16.37
CA GLU A 30 15.65 -0.16 15.70
C GLU A 30 14.90 -0.16 14.36
N ALA A 31 14.47 1.02 13.93
CA ALA A 31 13.72 1.17 12.68
C ALA A 31 14.05 2.50 12.01
N ARG A 32 14.00 2.51 10.69
CA ARG A 32 14.08 3.70 9.85
C ARG A 32 13.16 3.54 8.64
N LEU A 33 12.95 4.62 7.89
CA LEU A 33 12.21 4.55 6.63
C LEU A 33 12.94 3.62 5.65
N ALA A 34 12.19 2.70 5.05
CA ALA A 34 12.66 1.99 3.86
C ALA A 34 12.72 2.97 2.68
N LYS A 35 13.56 2.67 1.69
CA LYS A 35 13.72 3.53 0.50
C LYS A 35 12.39 3.88 -0.16
N ALA A 36 11.46 2.92 -0.27
CA ALA A 36 10.15 3.15 -0.89
C ALA A 36 9.28 4.16 -0.12
N ALA A 37 9.43 4.28 1.20
CA ALA A 37 8.63 5.21 2.00
C ALA A 37 8.99 6.68 1.76
N SER A 38 10.20 6.98 1.27
CA SER A 38 10.56 8.36 0.90
C SER A 38 9.59 8.94 -0.13
N PHE A 39 9.22 8.16 -1.15
CA PHE A 39 8.23 8.54 -2.17
C PHE A 39 6.82 8.82 -1.63
N LEU A 40 6.50 8.40 -0.39
CA LEU A 40 5.24 8.80 0.24
C LEU A 40 5.31 10.19 0.85
N LEU A 41 6.50 10.66 1.20
CA LEU A 41 6.77 11.90 1.92
C LEU A 41 7.44 12.97 1.04
N ASP A 42 7.85 12.62 -0.18
CA ASP A 42 8.51 13.54 -1.10
C ASP A 42 7.66 14.81 -1.28
N ASP A 43 8.33 15.95 -1.23
CA ASP A 43 7.77 17.30 -1.37
C ASP A 43 6.71 17.71 -0.32
N ILE A 44 6.56 16.97 0.79
CA ILE A 44 5.60 17.31 1.86
C ILE A 44 5.81 18.72 2.45
N ASP A 45 7.05 19.21 2.47
CA ASP A 45 7.42 20.54 2.96
C ASP A 45 7.21 21.67 1.91
N ARG A 46 6.61 21.36 0.75
CA ARG A 46 6.41 22.30 -0.36
C ARG A 46 4.95 22.68 -0.58
N ASP A 47 4.16 22.70 0.49
CA ASP A 47 2.73 23.10 0.44
C ASP A 47 1.91 22.23 -0.54
N THR A 48 2.24 20.94 -0.62
CA THR A 48 1.58 19.98 -1.52
C THR A 48 0.34 19.33 -0.92
N VAL A 49 0.18 19.42 0.41
CA VAL A 49 -0.93 18.84 1.17
C VAL A 49 -1.33 19.79 2.30
N ASP A 50 -2.61 19.77 2.66
CA ASP A 50 -3.11 20.52 3.80
C ASP A 50 -2.67 19.89 5.12
N PHE A 51 -2.35 20.75 6.09
CA PHE A 51 -2.03 20.38 7.47
C PHE A 51 -3.16 20.80 8.41
N GLN A 52 -3.34 20.04 9.49
CA GLN A 52 -4.32 20.31 10.54
C GLN A 52 -3.67 20.23 11.92
N PRO A 53 -4.21 20.94 12.93
CA PRO A 53 -3.76 20.79 14.31
C PRO A 53 -3.93 19.34 14.78
N ASN A 54 -2.99 18.85 15.59
CA ASN A 54 -3.11 17.59 16.28
C ASN A 54 -4.18 17.64 17.40
N TYR A 55 -4.39 16.54 18.11
CA TYR A 55 -5.50 16.38 19.07
C TYR A 55 -5.55 17.41 20.23
N ASP A 56 -4.42 18.02 20.59
CA ASP A 56 -4.31 19.05 21.64
C ASP A 56 -3.88 20.42 21.10
N GLU A 57 -3.90 20.58 19.77
CA GLU A 57 -3.54 21.80 19.04
C GLU A 57 -2.11 22.31 19.28
N SER A 58 -1.22 21.48 19.82
CA SER A 58 0.18 21.85 20.07
C SER A 58 1.10 21.69 18.86
N GLU A 59 0.75 20.81 17.93
CA GLU A 59 1.52 20.47 16.72
C GLU A 59 0.62 20.44 15.48
N GLN A 60 1.23 20.37 14.31
CA GLN A 60 0.54 20.21 13.02
C GLN A 60 0.83 18.82 12.44
N GLU A 61 -0.18 18.20 11.82
CA GLU A 61 -0.07 16.94 11.12
C GLU A 61 -0.69 17.03 9.71
N PRO A 62 -0.14 16.32 8.71
CA PRO A 62 -0.70 16.33 7.36
C PRO A 62 -2.02 15.54 7.33
N GLN A 63 -3.03 16.06 6.61
CA GLN A 63 -4.30 15.34 6.44
C GLN A 63 -4.16 14.10 5.54
N ILE A 64 -3.30 14.22 4.53
CA ILE A 64 -2.92 13.14 3.61
C ILE A 64 -1.42 13.24 3.33
N LEU A 65 -0.83 12.15 2.84
CA LEU A 65 0.55 12.17 2.35
C LEU A 65 0.58 12.46 0.84
N PRO A 66 1.65 13.10 0.32
CA PRO A 66 1.83 13.32 -1.12
C PRO A 66 1.71 12.03 -1.96
N ALA A 67 2.23 10.90 -1.44
CA ALA A 67 2.03 9.57 -2.00
C ALA A 67 2.30 9.44 -3.51
N ALA A 68 3.57 9.61 -3.92
CA ALA A 68 3.97 9.56 -5.33
C ALA A 68 3.82 8.18 -6.01
N PHE A 69 3.32 7.17 -5.29
CA PHE A 69 2.92 5.90 -5.86
C PHE A 69 1.60 5.41 -5.24
N PRO A 70 0.80 4.61 -5.98
CA PRO A 70 -0.53 4.16 -5.56
C PRO A 70 -0.46 3.07 -4.47
N ASN A 71 -0.09 3.48 -3.25
CA ASN A 71 0.18 2.59 -2.13
C ASN A 71 -1.03 1.73 -1.72
N LEU A 72 -2.25 2.25 -1.84
CA LEU A 72 -3.47 1.52 -1.48
C LEU A 72 -3.60 0.21 -2.29
N LEU A 73 -3.38 0.26 -3.60
CA LEU A 73 -3.47 -0.92 -4.46
C LEU A 73 -2.23 -1.82 -4.30
N ILE A 74 -1.05 -1.20 -4.18
CA ILE A 74 0.22 -1.93 -4.08
C ILE A 74 0.33 -2.74 -2.79
N ASN A 75 0.01 -2.13 -1.65
CA ASN A 75 0.13 -2.78 -0.35
C ASN A 75 -1.20 -3.36 0.17
N GLY A 76 -2.33 -3.00 -0.43
CA GLY A 76 -3.65 -3.40 0.02
C GLY A 76 -4.05 -2.70 1.33
N ALA A 77 -5.22 -3.08 1.83
CA ALA A 77 -5.74 -2.60 3.11
C ALA A 77 -6.72 -3.63 3.68
N SER A 78 -6.66 -3.87 4.99
CA SER A 78 -7.66 -4.68 5.69
C SER A 78 -8.10 -3.97 6.96
N GLY A 79 -9.41 -3.90 7.20
CA GLY A 79 -9.95 -3.21 8.36
C GLY A 79 -11.41 -3.52 8.62
N ILE A 80 -11.80 -3.53 9.89
CA ILE A 80 -13.19 -3.74 10.33
C ILE A 80 -13.60 -2.49 11.11
N ALA A 81 -14.69 -1.87 10.67
CA ALA A 81 -15.29 -0.71 11.30
C ALA A 81 -16.69 -1.06 11.83
N VAL A 82 -17.46 -0.05 12.26
CA VAL A 82 -18.82 -0.26 12.75
C VAL A 82 -19.77 -0.40 11.55
N GLY A 83 -20.27 -1.62 11.32
CA GLY A 83 -21.23 -1.93 10.26
C GLY A 83 -20.62 -2.13 8.86
N MET A 84 -19.29 -2.07 8.73
CA MET A 84 -18.59 -2.26 7.46
C MET A 84 -17.19 -2.86 7.65
N ALA A 85 -16.66 -3.47 6.60
CA ALA A 85 -15.30 -4.00 6.56
C ALA A 85 -14.69 -3.79 5.17
N THR A 86 -13.36 -3.71 5.11
CA THR A 86 -12.58 -3.62 3.87
C THR A 86 -11.51 -4.70 3.84
N ASN A 87 -11.25 -5.24 2.65
CA ASN A 87 -10.17 -6.18 2.40
C ASN A 87 -9.72 -6.09 0.94
N ILE A 88 -8.70 -5.26 0.69
CA ILE A 88 -8.08 -5.03 -0.61
C ILE A 88 -6.76 -5.81 -0.63
N PRO A 89 -6.58 -6.77 -1.57
CA PRO A 89 -5.33 -7.51 -1.66
C PRO A 89 -4.21 -6.63 -2.28
N PRO A 90 -2.94 -6.93 -2.01
CA PRO A 90 -1.81 -6.23 -2.61
C PRO A 90 -1.67 -6.57 -4.10
N HIS A 91 -1.06 -5.65 -4.85
CA HIS A 91 -0.80 -5.78 -6.29
C HIS A 91 0.66 -5.47 -6.61
N ASN A 92 1.09 -5.88 -7.81
CA ASN A 92 2.44 -5.65 -8.25
C ASN A 92 2.68 -4.15 -8.52
N PRO A 93 3.76 -3.54 -7.99
CA PRO A 93 4.03 -2.12 -8.22
C PRO A 93 4.21 -1.74 -9.68
N GLY A 94 4.87 -2.58 -10.48
CA GLY A 94 5.08 -2.32 -11.91
C GLY A 94 3.76 -2.32 -12.66
N GLU A 95 2.94 -3.36 -12.47
CA GLU A 95 1.63 -3.48 -13.12
C GLU A 95 0.71 -2.30 -12.81
N ILE A 96 0.64 -1.86 -11.55
CA ILE A 96 -0.20 -0.73 -11.16
C ILE A 96 0.35 0.59 -11.75
N ILE A 97 1.66 0.79 -11.77
CA ILE A 97 2.27 1.99 -12.37
C ILE A 97 2.02 2.00 -13.88
N ASP A 98 2.22 0.88 -14.57
CA ASP A 98 2.01 0.75 -16.01
C ASP A 98 0.52 0.98 -16.37
N ALA A 99 -0.41 0.41 -15.59
CA ALA A 99 -1.84 0.67 -15.75
C ALA A 99 -2.19 2.15 -15.52
N THR A 100 -1.58 2.79 -14.53
CA THR A 100 -1.78 4.21 -14.24
C THR A 100 -1.29 5.09 -15.39
N LEU A 101 -0.09 4.80 -15.92
CA LEU A 101 0.47 5.52 -17.07
C LEU A 101 -0.39 5.32 -18.32
N ALA A 102 -0.84 4.10 -18.59
CA ALA A 102 -1.73 3.80 -19.70
C ALA A 102 -3.07 4.56 -19.58
N LEU A 103 -3.64 4.65 -18.37
CA LEU A 103 -4.87 5.39 -18.13
C LEU A 103 -4.69 6.91 -18.29
N ILE A 104 -3.51 7.45 -17.97
CA ILE A 104 -3.17 8.85 -18.25
C ILE A 104 -3.14 9.12 -19.76
N GLU A 105 -2.57 8.20 -20.54
CA GLU A 105 -2.50 8.31 -22.01
C GLU A 105 -3.86 8.11 -22.69
N ARG A 106 -4.67 7.17 -22.18
CA ARG A 106 -5.99 6.80 -22.70
C ARG A 106 -7.03 6.72 -21.57
N PRO A 107 -7.68 7.86 -21.23
CA PRO A 107 -8.61 7.91 -20.10
C PRO A 107 -9.92 7.12 -20.28
N ASP A 108 -10.27 6.72 -21.50
CA ASP A 108 -11.48 5.96 -21.83
C ASP A 108 -11.28 4.44 -21.82
N MET A 109 -10.16 3.97 -21.27
CA MET A 109 -9.87 2.55 -21.07
C MET A 109 -11.00 1.85 -20.30
N THR A 110 -11.38 0.69 -20.81
CA THR A 110 -12.32 -0.19 -20.13
C THR A 110 -11.61 -1.00 -19.05
N LEU A 111 -12.37 -1.64 -18.17
CA LEU A 111 -11.80 -2.59 -17.22
C LEU A 111 -11.06 -3.74 -17.94
N ASP A 112 -11.58 -4.17 -19.09
CA ASP A 112 -10.95 -5.22 -19.90
C ASP A 112 -9.56 -4.81 -20.37
N ASP A 113 -9.40 -3.55 -20.79
CA ASP A 113 -8.10 -2.98 -21.13
C ASP A 113 -7.16 -2.95 -19.91
N LEU A 114 -7.65 -2.52 -18.74
CA LEU A 114 -6.84 -2.44 -17.52
C LEU A 114 -6.42 -3.81 -16.98
N LEU A 115 -7.24 -4.84 -17.17
CA LEU A 115 -6.94 -6.22 -16.79
C LEU A 115 -5.80 -6.83 -17.62
N GLU A 116 -5.45 -6.26 -18.78
CA GLU A 116 -4.25 -6.64 -19.53
C GLU A 116 -2.97 -6.19 -18.81
N TYR A 117 -3.03 -5.06 -18.09
CA TYR A 117 -1.92 -4.53 -17.29
C TYR A 117 -1.89 -5.11 -15.88
N VAL A 118 -3.06 -5.37 -15.28
CA VAL A 118 -3.21 -5.85 -13.89
C VAL A 118 -3.95 -7.19 -13.90
N PRO A 119 -3.27 -8.32 -14.15
CA PRO A 119 -3.92 -9.62 -14.27
C PRO A 119 -4.57 -10.12 -12.97
N GLY A 120 -4.14 -9.58 -11.82
CA GLY A 120 -4.68 -9.90 -10.51
C GLY A 120 -3.76 -9.51 -9.36
N PRO A 121 -4.07 -9.98 -8.13
CA PRO A 121 -3.28 -9.67 -6.94
C PRO A 121 -1.89 -10.31 -6.92
N ASP A 122 -0.96 -9.68 -6.20
CA ASP A 122 0.42 -10.13 -6.00
C ASP A 122 0.77 -10.16 -4.51
N PHE A 123 0.64 -11.34 -3.89
CA PHE A 123 0.87 -11.52 -2.47
C PHE A 123 2.36 -11.57 -2.13
N PRO A 124 2.78 -11.00 -0.98
CA PRO A 124 4.20 -11.01 -0.56
C PRO A 124 4.79 -12.42 -0.39
N THR A 125 3.95 -13.43 -0.16
CA THR A 125 4.34 -14.84 -0.04
C THR A 125 4.23 -15.64 -1.34
N GLY A 126 3.72 -15.03 -2.41
CA GLY A 126 3.32 -15.73 -3.63
C GLY A 126 2.13 -16.67 -3.40
N GLY A 127 2.04 -17.71 -4.22
CA GLY A 127 0.97 -18.71 -4.19
C GLY A 127 0.42 -19.02 -5.58
N THR A 128 -0.64 -19.83 -5.64
CA THR A 128 -1.35 -20.15 -6.88
C THR A 128 -2.79 -19.69 -6.76
N ILE A 129 -3.23 -18.82 -7.67
CA ILE A 129 -4.63 -18.38 -7.75
C ILE A 129 -5.40 -19.35 -8.63
N LEU A 130 -6.53 -19.85 -8.12
CA LEU A 130 -7.41 -20.77 -8.83
C LEU A 130 -8.59 -19.99 -9.44
N GLY A 131 -8.56 -19.85 -10.76
CA GLY A 131 -9.60 -19.15 -11.52
C GLY A 131 -9.41 -17.64 -11.56
N ARG A 132 -10.04 -17.00 -12.55
CA ARG A 132 -9.97 -15.54 -12.78
C ARG A 132 -11.32 -14.83 -12.66
N ALA A 133 -12.42 -15.58 -12.62
CA ALA A 133 -13.77 -15.03 -12.54
C ALA A 133 -13.98 -14.19 -11.26
N GLY A 134 -13.47 -14.66 -10.12
CA GLY A 134 -13.56 -13.92 -8.86
C GLY A 134 -12.75 -12.62 -8.84
N ILE A 135 -11.59 -12.59 -9.53
CA ILE A 135 -10.79 -11.37 -9.67
C ILE A 135 -11.55 -10.35 -10.51
N ARG A 136 -12.01 -10.75 -11.70
CA ARG A 136 -12.79 -9.87 -12.58
C ARG A 136 -14.01 -9.30 -11.85
N SER A 137 -14.81 -10.17 -11.22
CA SER A 137 -16.01 -9.73 -10.48
C SER A 137 -15.70 -8.81 -9.30
N ALA A 138 -14.48 -8.82 -8.75
CA ALA A 138 -14.08 -7.92 -7.68
C ALA A 138 -13.59 -6.56 -8.20
N PHE A 139 -13.18 -6.48 -9.47
CA PHE A 139 -12.74 -5.24 -10.11
C PHE A 139 -13.85 -4.53 -10.90
N GLU A 140 -14.86 -5.29 -11.36
CA GLU A 140 -16.13 -4.77 -11.91
C GLU A 140 -16.94 -4.02 -10.84
#